data_AF-A0A528HDZ6-F1
#
_entry.id   AF-A0A528HDZ6-F1
#
_cell.length_a   1.000
_cell.length_b   1.000
_cell.length_c   1.000
_cell.angle_alpha   90.00
_cell.angle_beta   90.00
_cell.angle_gamma   90.00
#
_symmetry.space_group_name_H-M   'P 1'
#
loop_
_entity.id
_entity.type
_entity.pdbx_description
1 polymer ?
#
loop_
_entity_poly.entity_id
_entity_poly.type
_entity_poly.pdbx_seq_one_letter_code
_entity_poly.pdbx_strand_id
1 'polypeptide(L)'
;MATPASSTSKTDFPWWLAVAAALAVAAAIFIAASDLYAQVFATVAKGIGITVFVTVVAFALASAIGLGIALMGLSESRWLRQIARFYVEIIRGVPMLVLLFWIAFAGAPAFVAGWNALTAPLQSAGLFGELMIRDVSLLWRAIMALTIGYSAFISEVFRAGIQAVEKGQ
;
A
#
# COMPACT_ATOMS: atom_id res chain seq x y z
N MET A 1 36.68 -48.12 -20.61
CA MET A 1 36.45 -47.59 -19.26
C MET A 1 37.05 -46.18 -19.24
N ALA A 2 36.23 -45.15 -19.35
CA ALA A 2 36.67 -43.75 -19.35
C ALA A 2 36.00 -43.04 -18.18
N THR A 3 36.81 -42.56 -17.25
CA THR A 3 36.42 -41.77 -16.07
C THR A 3 35.96 -40.37 -16.49
N PRO A 4 34.85 -39.82 -15.95
CA PRO A 4 34.50 -38.43 -16.18
C PRO A 4 35.35 -37.52 -15.29
N ALA A 5 35.94 -36.48 -15.89
CA ALA A 5 36.67 -35.45 -15.18
C ALA A 5 35.69 -34.55 -14.39
N SER A 6 35.94 -34.37 -13.11
CA SER A 6 35.19 -33.46 -12.23
C SER A 6 35.50 -32.01 -12.60
N SER A 7 34.54 -31.30 -13.21
CA SER A 7 34.63 -29.86 -13.40
C SER A 7 34.36 -29.14 -12.08
N THR A 8 35.40 -28.68 -11.40
CA THR A 8 35.26 -27.68 -10.32
C THR A 8 34.80 -26.36 -10.93
N SER A 9 33.53 -25.98 -10.71
CA SER A 9 33.07 -24.64 -11.08
C SER A 9 33.74 -23.62 -10.15
N LYS A 10 34.47 -22.67 -10.72
CA LYS A 10 34.93 -21.49 -9.99
C LYS A 10 33.72 -20.60 -9.81
N THR A 11 33.31 -20.33 -8.58
CA THR A 11 32.28 -19.34 -8.27
C THR A 11 32.80 -17.94 -8.61
N ASP A 12 32.14 -17.24 -9.53
CA ASP A 12 32.47 -15.86 -9.87
C ASP A 12 32.14 -14.91 -8.71
N PHE A 13 33.05 -13.98 -8.43
CA PHE A 13 32.85 -12.99 -7.37
C PHE A 13 31.86 -11.90 -7.83
N PRO A 14 30.88 -11.51 -6.99
CA PRO A 14 29.88 -10.50 -7.35
C PRO A 14 30.43 -9.07 -7.28
N TRP A 15 31.14 -8.63 -8.33
CA TRP A 15 31.75 -7.29 -8.42
C TRP A 15 30.76 -6.13 -8.22
N TRP A 16 29.48 -6.33 -8.55
CA TRP A 16 28.43 -5.36 -8.31
C TRP A 16 28.23 -5.04 -6.82
N LEU A 17 28.43 -6.01 -5.91
CA LEU A 17 28.36 -5.79 -4.47
C LEU A 17 29.53 -4.94 -3.99
N ALA A 18 30.73 -5.17 -4.52
CA ALA A 18 31.91 -4.37 -4.18
C ALA A 18 31.72 -2.91 -4.60
N VAL A 19 31.18 -2.66 -5.81
CA VAL A 19 30.85 -1.32 -6.27
C VAL A 19 29.77 -0.67 -5.40
N ALA A 20 28.70 -1.39 -5.07
CA ALA A 20 27.64 -0.88 -4.19
C ALA A 20 28.17 -0.52 -2.80
N ALA A 21 29.03 -1.36 -2.21
CA ALA A 21 29.67 -1.09 -0.93
C ALA A 21 30.60 0.13 -0.99
N ALA A 22 31.42 0.25 -2.04
CA ALA A 22 32.28 1.40 -2.24
C ALA A 22 31.49 2.71 -2.36
N LEU A 23 30.39 2.71 -3.13
CA LEU A 23 29.49 3.85 -3.25
C LEU A 23 28.80 4.20 -1.92
N ALA A 24 28.37 3.20 -1.15
CA ALA A 24 27.75 3.42 0.16
C ALA A 24 28.74 4.06 1.15
N VAL A 25 29.99 3.59 1.18
CA VAL A 25 31.05 4.18 2.02
C VAL A 25 31.37 5.60 1.57
N ALA A 26 31.52 5.84 0.26
CA ALA A 26 31.74 7.19 -0.26
C ALA A 26 30.60 8.13 0.14
N ALA A 27 29.34 7.71 -0.04
CA ALA A 27 28.17 8.48 0.36
C ALA A 27 28.15 8.76 1.89
N ALA A 28 28.47 7.76 2.71
CA ALA A 28 28.54 7.94 4.16
C ALA A 28 29.60 8.97 4.57
N ILE A 29 30.77 8.97 3.90
CA ILE A 29 31.82 9.97 4.11
C ILE A 29 31.31 11.36 3.70
N PHE A 30 30.68 11.51 2.52
CA PHE A 30 30.12 12.79 2.07
C PHE A 30 29.05 13.33 3.03
N ILE A 31 28.20 12.45 3.56
CA ILE A 31 27.16 12.81 4.53
C ILE A 31 27.79 13.24 5.87
N ALA A 32 28.79 12.51 6.36
CA ALA A 32 29.45 12.83 7.63
C ALA A 32 30.35 14.07 7.55
N ALA A 33 30.85 14.41 6.36
CA ALA A 33 31.73 15.56 6.14
C ALA A 33 30.99 16.90 5.98
N SER A 34 29.66 16.90 5.87
CA SER A 34 28.85 18.12 5.67
C SER A 34 27.59 18.12 6.52
N ASP A 35 27.44 19.16 7.34
CA ASP A 35 26.24 19.35 8.18
C ASP A 35 24.94 19.38 7.37
N LEU A 36 24.97 19.98 6.16
CA LEU A 36 23.83 20.02 5.26
C LEU A 36 23.42 18.61 4.80
N TYR A 37 24.39 17.79 4.37
CA TYR A 37 24.11 16.43 3.93
C TYR A 37 23.69 15.54 5.10
N ALA A 38 24.26 15.70 6.28
CA ALA A 38 23.81 15.03 7.50
C ALA A 38 22.35 15.38 7.84
N GLN A 39 21.96 16.65 7.74
CA GLN A 39 20.59 17.09 8.00
C GLN A 39 19.59 16.56 6.96
N VAL A 40 19.95 16.60 5.67
CA VAL A 40 19.14 16.02 4.59
C VAL A 40 18.98 14.53 4.79
N PHE A 41 20.08 13.81 5.06
CA PHE A 41 20.04 12.37 5.32
C PHE A 41 19.14 12.04 6.51
N ALA A 42 19.28 12.73 7.64
CA ALA A 42 18.44 12.52 8.81
C ALA A 42 16.95 12.79 8.52
N THR A 43 16.64 13.76 7.66
CA THR A 43 15.26 14.08 7.25
C THR A 43 14.68 13.00 6.35
N VAL A 44 15.43 12.56 5.33
CA VAL A 44 15.00 11.52 4.39
C VAL A 44 14.90 10.15 5.08
N ALA A 45 15.82 9.84 6.01
CA ALA A 45 15.82 8.60 6.76
C ALA A 45 14.55 8.42 7.61
N LYS A 46 13.94 9.51 8.11
CA LYS A 46 12.61 9.44 8.76
C LYS A 46 11.53 8.90 7.82
N GLY A 47 11.69 9.12 6.51
CA GLY A 47 10.81 8.58 5.47
C GLY A 47 10.75 7.05 5.48
N ILE A 48 11.82 6.35 5.89
CA ILE A 48 11.83 4.88 6.01
C ILE A 48 10.75 4.42 6.99
N GLY A 49 10.68 5.06 8.16
CA GLY A 49 9.66 4.76 9.16
C GLY A 49 8.23 5.02 8.65
N ILE A 50 8.05 6.11 7.90
CA ILE A 50 6.76 6.45 7.28
C ILE A 50 6.37 5.39 6.24
N THR A 51 7.29 4.97 5.37
CA THR A 51 7.03 3.92 4.37
C THR A 51 6.63 2.62 5.05
N VAL A 52 7.39 2.16 6.06
CA VAL A 52 7.05 0.93 6.80
C VAL A 52 5.67 1.06 7.45
N PHE A 53 5.39 2.18 8.12
CA PHE A 53 4.09 2.42 8.76
C PHE A 53 2.94 2.38 7.74
N VAL A 54 3.07 3.14 6.64
CA VAL A 54 2.05 3.20 5.59
C VAL A 54 1.85 1.82 4.95
N THR A 55 2.92 1.08 4.66
CA THR A 55 2.83 -0.27 4.11
C THR A 55 2.10 -1.21 5.05
N VAL A 56 2.48 -1.27 6.33
CA VAL A 56 1.87 -2.18 7.30
C VAL A 56 0.39 -1.86 7.49
N VAL A 57 0.05 -0.58 7.72
CA VAL A 57 -1.33 -0.17 7.98
C VAL A 57 -2.21 -0.36 6.73
N ALA A 58 -1.77 0.13 5.58
CA ALA A 58 -2.54 0.00 4.34
C ALA A 58 -2.72 -1.47 3.94
N PHE A 59 -1.70 -2.30 4.07
CA PHE A 59 -1.79 -3.72 3.72
C PHE A 59 -2.69 -4.50 4.69
N ALA A 60 -2.63 -4.20 5.99
CA ALA A 60 -3.52 -4.80 6.98
C ALA A 60 -5.00 -4.46 6.69
N LEU A 61 -5.30 -3.19 6.43
CA LEU A 61 -6.65 -2.75 6.06
C LEU A 61 -7.10 -3.33 4.71
N ALA A 62 -6.21 -3.32 3.70
CA ALA A 62 -6.49 -3.89 2.39
C ALA A 62 -6.79 -5.38 2.47
N SER A 63 -6.07 -6.11 3.34
CA SER A 63 -6.29 -7.53 3.57
C SER A 63 -7.63 -7.79 4.25
N ALA A 64 -8.00 -7.01 5.27
CA ALA A 64 -9.29 -7.13 5.94
C ALA A 64 -10.46 -6.90 4.95
N ILE A 65 -10.38 -5.83 4.16
CA ILE A 65 -11.41 -5.50 3.15
C ILE A 65 -11.40 -6.53 2.02
N GLY A 66 -10.22 -6.90 1.52
CA GLY A 66 -10.05 -7.86 0.44
C GLY A 66 -10.60 -9.24 0.79
N LEU A 67 -10.42 -9.68 2.04
CA LEU A 67 -11.03 -10.91 2.56
C LEU A 67 -12.56 -10.80 2.54
N GLY A 68 -13.13 -9.70 3.03
CA GLY A 68 -14.57 -9.46 2.99
C GLY A 68 -15.13 -9.54 1.56
N ILE A 69 -14.46 -8.90 0.60
CA ILE A 69 -14.86 -8.92 -0.82
C ILE A 69 -14.72 -10.33 -1.40
N ALA A 70 -13.67 -11.08 -1.02
CA ALA A 70 -13.46 -12.45 -1.51
C ALA A 70 -14.60 -13.36 -1.05
N LEU A 71 -14.99 -13.26 0.23
CA LEU A 71 -16.12 -13.99 0.80
C LEU A 71 -17.45 -13.60 0.12
N MET A 72 -17.67 -12.32 -0.17
CA MET A 72 -18.83 -11.88 -0.96
C MET A 72 -18.84 -12.50 -2.36
N GLY A 73 -17.68 -12.56 -3.02
CA GLY A 73 -17.50 -13.17 -4.35
C GLY A 73 -17.74 -14.70 -4.37
N LEU A 74 -17.58 -15.36 -3.23
CA LEU A 74 -17.83 -16.80 -3.04
C LEU A 74 -19.23 -17.12 -2.52
N SER A 75 -20.02 -16.11 -2.12
CA SER A 75 -21.37 -16.31 -1.61
C SER A 75 -22.32 -16.94 -2.64
N GLU A 76 -23.32 -17.70 -2.19
CA GLU A 76 -24.44 -18.22 -3.01
C GLU A 76 -25.36 -17.11 -3.53
N SER A 77 -25.38 -15.94 -2.88
CA SER A 77 -26.19 -14.79 -3.30
C SER A 77 -25.70 -14.18 -4.61
N ARG A 78 -26.58 -14.09 -5.61
CA ARG A 78 -26.29 -13.42 -6.89
C ARG A 78 -25.88 -11.96 -6.69
N TRP A 79 -26.54 -11.23 -5.80
CA TRP A 79 -26.26 -9.82 -5.55
C TRP A 79 -24.87 -9.60 -4.97
N LEU A 80 -24.48 -10.36 -3.95
CA LEU A 80 -23.16 -10.21 -3.31
C LEU A 80 -22.01 -10.49 -4.30
N ARG A 81 -22.16 -11.53 -5.13
CA ARG A 81 -21.16 -11.84 -6.15
C ARG A 81 -21.04 -10.74 -7.21
N GLN A 82 -22.15 -10.15 -7.64
CA GLN A 82 -22.11 -9.08 -8.64
C GLN A 82 -21.51 -7.80 -8.08
N ILE A 83 -21.82 -7.45 -6.82
CA ILE A 83 -21.20 -6.30 -6.14
C ILE A 83 -19.68 -6.51 -6.00
N ALA A 84 -19.25 -7.69 -5.56
CA ALA A 84 -17.84 -8.00 -5.44
C ALA A 84 -17.11 -7.93 -6.80
N ARG A 85 -17.69 -8.50 -7.86
CA ARG A 85 -17.12 -8.44 -9.22
C ARG A 85 -17.02 -7.01 -9.72
N PHE A 86 -18.10 -6.24 -9.61
CA PHE A 86 -18.12 -4.84 -10.02
C PHE A 86 -17.03 -4.03 -9.32
N TYR A 87 -16.91 -4.18 -7.99
CA TYR A 87 -15.86 -3.52 -7.23
C TYR A 87 -14.47 -3.91 -7.73
N VAL A 88 -14.19 -5.21 -7.86
CA VAL A 88 -12.86 -5.72 -8.25
C VAL A 88 -12.50 -5.28 -9.66
N GLU A 89 -13.44 -5.36 -10.62
CA GLU A 89 -13.21 -4.97 -12.02
C GLU A 89 -12.93 -3.46 -12.15
N ILE A 90 -13.71 -2.61 -11.48
CA ILE A 90 -13.50 -1.16 -11.51
C ILE A 90 -12.17 -0.79 -10.85
N ILE A 91 -11.93 -1.25 -9.63
CA ILE A 91 -10.74 -0.83 -8.87
C ILE A 91 -9.45 -1.33 -9.53
N ARG A 92 -9.44 -2.55 -10.08
CA ARG A 92 -8.26 -3.07 -10.81
C ARG A 92 -8.07 -2.42 -12.18
N GLY A 93 -9.11 -1.81 -12.75
CA GLY A 93 -9.04 -1.06 -14.01
C GLY A 93 -8.45 0.35 -13.85
N VAL A 94 -8.41 0.91 -12.64
CA VAL A 94 -7.90 2.27 -12.39
C VAL A 94 -6.40 2.23 -12.06
N PRO A 95 -5.55 3.05 -12.74
CA PRO A 95 -4.14 3.15 -12.38
C PRO A 95 -3.96 3.61 -10.92
N MET A 96 -3.07 2.97 -10.17
CA MET A 96 -2.88 3.26 -8.74
C MET A 96 -2.54 4.74 -8.48
N LEU A 97 -1.75 5.38 -9.36
CA LEU A 97 -1.46 6.81 -9.28
C LEU A 97 -2.71 7.68 -9.45
N VAL A 98 -3.62 7.30 -10.36
CA VAL A 98 -4.90 8.01 -10.54
C VAL A 98 -5.75 7.88 -9.29
N LEU A 99 -5.84 6.68 -8.69
CA LEU A 99 -6.58 6.45 -7.45
C LEU A 99 -6.00 7.27 -6.29
N LEU A 100 -4.68 7.32 -6.15
CA LEU A 100 -3.98 8.14 -5.16
C LEU A 100 -4.32 9.62 -5.31
N PHE A 101 -4.22 10.16 -6.53
CA PHE A 101 -4.56 11.56 -6.78
C PHE A 101 -6.04 11.85 -6.59
N TRP A 102 -6.91 10.96 -7.05
CA TRP A 102 -8.35 11.13 -6.90
C TRP A 102 -8.74 11.15 -5.42
N ILE A 103 -8.26 10.20 -4.61
CA ILE A 103 -8.54 10.19 -3.16
C ILE A 103 -7.91 11.41 -2.47
N ALA A 104 -6.69 11.78 -2.82
CA ALA A 104 -6.00 12.89 -2.18
C ALA A 104 -6.66 14.25 -2.44
N PHE A 105 -7.11 14.49 -3.68
CA PHE A 105 -7.52 15.83 -4.13
C PHE A 105 -9.01 15.97 -4.45
N ALA A 106 -9.74 14.88 -4.67
CA ALA A 106 -11.20 14.92 -4.89
C ALA A 106 -11.95 14.17 -3.79
N GLY A 107 -11.55 12.94 -3.48
CA GLY A 107 -12.20 12.08 -2.49
C GLY A 107 -12.17 12.66 -1.08
N ALA A 108 -11.01 13.12 -0.59
CA ALA A 108 -10.90 13.70 0.74
C ALA A 108 -11.71 15.02 0.89
N PRO A 109 -11.64 15.99 -0.04
CA PRO A 109 -12.54 17.15 0.01
C PRO A 109 -14.03 16.78 -0.07
N ALA A 110 -14.41 15.84 -0.93
CA ALA A 110 -15.79 15.37 -1.03
C ALA A 110 -16.28 14.72 0.28
N PHE A 111 -15.43 13.90 0.90
CA PHE A 111 -15.71 13.30 2.22
C PHE A 111 -15.93 14.37 3.29
N VAL A 112 -15.04 15.36 3.36
CA VAL A 112 -15.13 16.46 4.33
C VAL A 112 -16.41 17.28 4.12
N ALA A 113 -16.72 17.62 2.88
CA ALA A 113 -17.95 18.34 2.54
C ALA A 113 -19.20 17.54 2.94
N GLY A 114 -19.23 16.24 2.61
CA GLY A 114 -20.33 15.35 2.99
C GLY A 114 -20.48 15.19 4.50
N TRP A 115 -19.37 15.05 5.22
CA TRP A 115 -19.37 14.97 6.68
C TRP A 115 -19.91 16.25 7.33
N ASN A 116 -19.44 17.41 6.89
CA ASN A 116 -19.92 18.69 7.43
C ASN A 116 -21.40 18.93 7.10
N ALA A 117 -21.86 18.53 5.91
CA ALA A 117 -23.28 18.60 5.56
C ALA A 117 -24.14 17.69 6.46
N LEU A 118 -23.69 16.45 6.72
CA LEU A 118 -24.39 15.51 7.58
C LEU A 118 -24.42 15.96 9.05
N THR A 119 -23.34 16.58 9.52
CA THR A 119 -23.18 17.00 10.92
C THR A 119 -23.61 18.44 11.18
N ALA A 120 -24.07 19.18 10.16
CA ALA A 120 -24.48 20.59 10.29
C ALA A 120 -25.47 20.87 11.44
N PRO A 121 -26.52 20.05 11.70
CA PRO A 121 -27.42 20.29 12.84
C PRO A 121 -26.74 20.13 14.20
N LEU A 122 -25.71 19.29 14.29
CA LEU A 122 -24.95 19.06 15.51
C LEU A 122 -23.88 20.14 15.72
N GLN A 123 -23.33 20.67 14.62
CA GLN A 123 -22.41 21.80 14.64
C GLN A 123 -23.12 23.09 15.07
N SER A 124 -24.33 23.35 14.57
CA SER A 124 -25.14 24.51 14.99
C SER A 124 -25.58 24.42 16.45
N ALA A 125 -25.74 23.20 16.98
CA ALA A 125 -25.97 22.95 18.41
C ALA A 125 -24.69 23.08 19.27
N GLY A 126 -23.53 23.36 18.67
CA GLY A 126 -22.24 23.52 19.37
C GLY A 126 -21.62 22.21 19.87
N LEU A 127 -22.14 21.05 19.43
CA LEU A 127 -21.67 19.73 19.88
C LEU A 127 -20.44 19.24 19.10
N PHE A 128 -20.23 19.74 17.89
CA PHE A 128 -19.14 19.35 17.01
C PHE A 128 -18.55 20.55 16.28
N GLY A 129 -17.24 20.51 15.99
CA GLY A 129 -16.58 21.46 15.09
C GLY A 129 -16.66 21.02 13.63
N GLU A 130 -16.43 21.97 12.72
CA GLU A 130 -16.28 21.67 11.29
C GLU A 130 -15.00 20.87 11.04
N LEU A 131 -15.10 19.79 10.26
CA LEU A 131 -13.95 19.06 9.80
C LEU A 131 -13.28 19.86 8.67
N MET A 132 -11.99 20.12 8.77
CA MET A 132 -11.23 20.77 7.71
C MET A 132 -10.53 19.74 6.84
N ILE A 133 -10.31 20.08 5.56
CA ILE A 133 -9.55 19.22 4.63
C ILE A 133 -8.15 18.91 5.18
N ARG A 134 -7.49 19.88 5.82
CA ARG A 134 -6.16 19.70 6.41
C ARG A 134 -6.11 18.70 7.57
N ASP A 135 -7.24 18.45 8.23
CA ASP A 135 -7.34 17.50 9.34
C ASP A 135 -7.24 16.06 8.82
N VAL A 136 -7.65 15.84 7.58
CA VAL A 136 -7.39 14.59 6.85
C VAL A 136 -5.99 14.69 6.24
N SER A 137 -4.97 14.24 6.98
CA SER A 137 -3.57 14.34 6.54
C SER A 137 -3.31 13.60 5.21
N LEU A 138 -2.33 14.07 4.42
CA LEU A 138 -1.94 13.42 3.16
C LEU A 138 -1.52 11.95 3.36
N LEU A 139 -0.97 11.64 4.53
CA LEU A 139 -0.60 10.28 4.92
C LEU A 139 -1.85 9.38 4.96
N TRP A 140 -2.92 9.81 5.64
CA TRP A 140 -4.16 9.02 5.72
C TRP A 140 -4.85 8.91 4.37
N ARG A 141 -4.81 9.96 3.55
CA ARG A 141 -5.32 9.89 2.15
C ARG A 141 -4.56 8.84 1.34
N ALA A 142 -3.25 8.78 1.47
CA ALA A 142 -2.43 7.75 0.82
C ALA A 142 -2.76 6.36 1.34
N ILE A 143 -2.86 6.16 2.66
CA ILE A 143 -3.27 4.87 3.26
C ILE A 143 -4.63 4.44 2.71
N MET A 144 -5.62 5.33 2.64
CA MET A 144 -6.95 5.01 2.12
C MET A 144 -6.92 4.61 0.65
N ALA A 145 -6.18 5.35 -0.18
CA ALA A 145 -6.04 5.02 -1.60
C ALA A 145 -5.35 3.66 -1.82
N LEU A 146 -4.25 3.40 -1.11
CA LEU A 146 -3.55 2.12 -1.16
C LEU A 146 -4.46 0.99 -0.65
N THR A 147 -5.19 1.23 0.44
CA THR A 147 -6.13 0.27 1.02
C THR A 147 -7.18 -0.17 0.01
N ILE A 148 -7.86 0.80 -0.63
CA ILE A 148 -8.88 0.54 -1.65
C ILE A 148 -8.25 -0.20 -2.82
N GLY A 149 -7.18 0.34 -3.40
CA GLY A 149 -6.53 -0.22 -4.58
C GLY A 149 -6.06 -1.66 -4.36
N TYR A 150 -5.31 -1.92 -3.28
CA TYR A 150 -4.77 -3.25 -3.00
C TYR A 150 -5.83 -4.26 -2.55
N SER A 151 -6.92 -3.83 -1.90
CA SER A 151 -7.95 -4.77 -1.44
C SER A 151 -8.59 -5.56 -2.57
N ALA A 152 -8.74 -4.98 -3.77
CA ALA A 152 -9.26 -5.66 -4.94
C ALA A 152 -8.30 -6.76 -5.45
N PHE A 153 -6.99 -6.50 -5.47
CA PHE A 153 -5.99 -7.51 -5.84
C PHE A 153 -5.86 -8.61 -4.79
N ILE A 154 -5.83 -8.23 -3.50
CA ILE A 154 -5.75 -9.18 -2.39
C ILE A 154 -7.01 -10.06 -2.32
N SER A 155 -8.19 -9.50 -2.63
CA SER A 155 -9.43 -10.29 -2.71
C SER A 155 -9.31 -11.46 -3.67
N GLU A 156 -8.68 -11.25 -4.83
CA GLU A 156 -8.47 -12.31 -5.82
C GLU A 156 -7.44 -13.35 -5.35
N VAL A 157 -6.41 -12.93 -4.60
CA VAL A 157 -5.47 -13.85 -3.96
C VAL A 157 -6.17 -14.72 -2.92
N PHE A 158 -7.02 -14.13 -2.07
CA PHE A 158 -7.81 -14.91 -1.11
C PHE A 158 -8.79 -15.85 -1.79
N ARG A 159 -9.49 -15.38 -2.83
CA ARG A 159 -10.43 -16.21 -3.60
C ARG A 159 -9.72 -17.41 -4.22
N ALA A 160 -8.56 -17.19 -4.85
CA ALA A 160 -7.75 -18.27 -5.39
C ALA A 160 -7.24 -19.22 -4.30
N GLY A 161 -6.79 -18.68 -3.15
CA GLY A 161 -6.35 -19.48 -2.01
C GLY A 161 -7.46 -20.36 -1.42
N ILE A 162 -8.66 -19.82 -1.25
CA ILE A 162 -9.83 -20.57 -0.75
C ILE A 162 -10.24 -21.65 -1.75
N GLN A 163 -10.26 -21.34 -3.05
CA GLN A 163 -10.65 -22.28 -4.10
C GLN A 163 -9.61 -23.38 -4.36
N ALA A 164 -8.35 -23.19 -3.94
CA ALA A 164 -7.30 -24.19 -4.07
C ALA A 164 -7.44 -25.35 -3.06
N VAL A 165 -8.25 -25.19 -2.00
CA VAL A 165 -8.51 -26.24 -1.01
C VAL A 165 -9.58 -27.20 -1.53
N GLU A 166 -9.30 -28.51 -1.48
CA GLU A 166 -10.24 -29.54 -1.90
C GLU A 166 -11.51 -29.56 -1.04
N LYS A 167 -12.66 -29.84 -1.68
CA LYS A 167 -13.94 -29.93 -0.98
C LYS A 167 -13.97 -31.19 -0.11
N GLY A 168 -13.81 -31.04 1.21
CA GLY A 168 -13.88 -32.15 2.18
C GLY A 168 -12.75 -32.18 3.23
N GLN A 169 -11.83 -31.23 3.20
CA GLN A 169 -10.88 -30.89 4.27
C GLN A 169 -11.53 -29.91 5.26
#